data_AF-A0A9W8UVE8-F1
#
_entry.id   AF-A0A9W8UVE8-F1
#
_cell.length_a   1.000
_cell.length_b   1.000
_cell.length_c   1.000
_cell.angle_alpha   90.00
_cell.angle_beta   90.00
_cell.angle_gamma   90.00
#
_symmetry.space_group_name_H-M   'P 1'
#
loop_
_entity.id
_entity.type
_entity.pdbx_description
1 polymer ?
#
loop_
_entity_poly.entity_id
_entity_poly.type
_entity_poly.pdbx_seq_one_letter_code
_entity_poly.pdbx_strand_id
1 'polypeptide(L)'
;MAYTRLLVPLALMSGASAASSKSCPRDLPLSCHNTTAVADTCCFIPAGQLLQTQFWDANPAAGPSDSWTIHGLWPDYCDGTYPQFCDTSREYNDIRGIMSQFLGNSTLSYMNKYWVSDNGDNESLWQHEWDKHGTCISTLEPDCYTGYRTGAEAADYVKRTVSLFKTLPTYKWLSEAGIEPSESETYTASEIQDALEEQHGAQVTIGCSGKNLNEVWYHFNVQGSLQEGTFVPSNPDGSKSSCPDSGIKYLPKSS
;
A
#
# COMPACT_ATOMS: atom_id res chain seq x y z
N MET A 1 -30.22 5.84 -64.53
CA MET A 1 -30.88 5.63 -63.23
C MET A 1 -30.25 4.38 -62.62
N ALA A 2 -29.73 4.31 -61.39
CA ALA A 2 -29.41 5.24 -60.34
C ALA A 2 -28.35 4.50 -59.49
N TYR A 3 -27.25 5.15 -59.09
CA TYR A 3 -26.30 4.56 -58.14
C TYR A 3 -26.77 4.93 -56.73
N THR A 4 -27.34 3.97 -56.01
CA THR A 4 -27.75 4.15 -54.62
C THR A 4 -26.49 4.12 -53.74
N ARG A 5 -26.01 5.29 -53.33
CA ARG A 5 -24.97 5.41 -52.30
C ARG A 5 -25.59 5.04 -50.94
N LEU A 6 -25.19 3.90 -50.38
CA LEU A 6 -25.42 3.63 -48.96
C LEU A 6 -24.55 4.56 -48.13
N LEU A 7 -25.19 5.45 -47.38
CA LEU A 7 -24.56 6.20 -46.29
C LEU A 7 -24.53 5.28 -45.07
N VAL A 8 -23.34 4.83 -44.67
CA VAL A 8 -23.14 4.20 -43.35
C VAL A 8 -23.08 5.34 -42.33
N PRO A 9 -23.97 5.37 -41.33
CA PRO A 9 -23.88 6.38 -40.28
C PRO A 9 -22.60 6.11 -39.46
N LEU A 10 -21.73 7.13 -39.40
CA LEU A 10 -20.60 7.14 -38.49
C LEU A 10 -21.17 7.21 -37.07
N ALA A 11 -21.18 6.07 -36.36
CA ALA A 11 -21.48 6.06 -34.94
C ALA A 11 -20.35 6.83 -34.23
N LEU A 12 -20.66 8.02 -33.73
CA LEU A 12 -19.83 8.71 -32.75
C LEU A 12 -19.80 7.82 -31.50
N MET A 13 -18.74 7.04 -31.34
CA MET A 13 -18.42 6.46 -30.05
C MET A 13 -18.02 7.62 -29.14
N SER A 14 -18.98 8.12 -28.36
CA SER A 14 -18.71 8.87 -27.15
C SER A 14 -17.95 7.92 -26.21
N GLY A 15 -16.63 7.88 -26.36
CA GLY A 15 -15.75 7.21 -25.42
C GLY A 15 -15.98 7.86 -24.06
N ALA A 16 -16.48 7.09 -23.11
CA ALA A 16 -16.49 7.52 -21.72
C ALA A 16 -15.02 7.78 -21.33
N SER A 17 -14.68 9.05 -21.10
CA SER A 17 -13.36 9.40 -20.58
C SER A 17 -13.17 8.65 -19.26
N ALA A 18 -12.10 7.85 -19.15
CA ALA A 18 -11.76 7.20 -17.89
C ALA A 18 -11.51 8.27 -16.82
N ALA A 19 -11.86 7.99 -15.57
CA ALA A 19 -11.52 8.86 -14.45
C ALA A 19 -10.00 9.06 -14.43
N SER A 20 -9.55 10.30 -14.29
CA SER A 20 -8.14 10.66 -14.22
C SER A 20 -7.90 11.47 -12.96
N SER A 21 -6.90 11.08 -12.17
CA SER A 21 -6.42 11.91 -11.06
C SER A 21 -5.81 13.20 -11.60
N LYS A 22 -5.81 14.23 -10.75
CA LYS A 22 -5.21 15.53 -11.03
C LYS A 22 -3.70 15.39 -11.19
N SER A 23 -3.16 16.00 -12.26
CA SER A 23 -1.72 16.08 -12.47
C SER A 23 -1.11 17.14 -11.55
N CYS A 24 0.04 16.82 -10.96
CA CYS A 24 0.72 17.65 -9.97
C CYS A 24 2.03 18.24 -10.50
N PRO A 25 2.39 19.48 -10.11
CA PRO A 25 3.70 20.03 -10.38
C PRO A 25 4.82 19.12 -9.85
N ARG A 26 5.97 19.12 -10.52
CA ARG A 26 7.11 18.26 -10.14
C ARG A 26 7.97 18.84 -9.02
N ASP A 27 7.87 20.14 -8.78
CA ASP A 27 8.65 20.92 -7.84
C ASP A 27 7.97 21.11 -6.47
N LEU A 28 7.03 20.22 -6.14
CA LEU A 28 6.33 20.23 -4.86
C LEU A 28 7.26 19.84 -3.70
N PRO A 29 7.03 20.36 -2.49
CA PRO A 29 7.79 19.93 -1.32
C PRO A 29 7.53 18.45 -1.04
N LEU A 30 8.56 17.77 -0.53
CA LEU A 30 8.42 16.44 0.06
C LEU A 30 7.58 16.54 1.34
N SER A 31 6.61 15.65 1.53
CA SER A 31 5.83 15.59 2.78
C SER A 31 6.74 15.47 4.01
N CYS A 32 6.29 16.01 5.14
CA CYS A 32 7.05 16.09 6.40
C CYS A 32 8.36 16.89 6.35
N HIS A 33 8.68 17.54 5.21
CA HIS A 33 9.80 18.49 5.09
C HIS A 33 9.34 19.91 4.76
N ASN A 34 8.04 20.12 4.53
CA ASN A 34 7.47 21.45 4.32
C ASN A 34 7.45 22.24 5.64
N THR A 35 7.85 23.51 5.59
CA THR A 35 7.83 24.41 6.75
C THR A 35 6.59 25.30 6.79
N THR A 36 5.80 25.28 5.72
CA THR A 36 4.54 26.01 5.59
C THR A 36 3.44 25.07 5.12
N ALA A 37 2.19 25.37 5.46
CA ALA A 37 1.04 24.64 4.94
C ALA A 37 1.00 24.66 3.41
N VAL A 38 0.73 23.51 2.79
CA VAL A 38 0.53 23.38 1.34
C VAL A 38 -0.97 23.33 1.10
N ALA A 39 -1.50 24.29 0.33
CA ALA A 39 -2.94 24.46 0.16
C ALA A 39 -3.58 23.40 -0.76
N ASP A 40 -2.84 22.91 -1.76
CA ASP A 40 -3.36 21.95 -2.74
C ASP A 40 -3.18 20.51 -2.26
N THR A 41 -4.14 20.02 -1.48
CA THR A 41 -4.12 18.66 -0.92
C THR A 41 -4.37 17.56 -1.94
N CYS A 42 -4.75 17.90 -3.18
CA CYS A 42 -4.75 16.93 -4.27
C CYS A 42 -3.33 16.60 -4.77
N CYS A 43 -2.36 17.43 -4.42
CA CYS A 43 -0.97 17.28 -4.81
C CYS A 43 0.00 17.19 -3.63
N PHE A 44 -0.51 17.18 -2.41
CA PHE A 44 0.29 17.08 -1.21
C PHE A 44 -0.49 16.31 -0.15
N ILE A 45 0.13 15.31 0.47
CA ILE A 45 -0.50 14.50 1.53
C ILE A 45 -0.08 15.07 2.89
N PRO A 46 -0.98 15.71 3.67
CA PRO A 46 -0.62 16.25 4.98
C PRO A 46 -0.18 15.17 5.98
N ALA A 47 -0.87 14.04 6.01
CA ALA A 47 -0.45 12.81 6.68
C ALA A 47 0.49 12.01 5.75
N GLY A 48 1.61 12.65 5.40
CA GLY A 48 2.47 12.22 4.31
C GLY A 48 3.65 11.34 4.72
N GLN A 49 3.66 10.83 5.95
CA GLN A 49 4.51 9.70 6.33
C GLN A 49 3.75 8.43 5.95
N LEU A 50 4.10 7.81 4.82
CA LEU A 50 3.39 6.64 4.28
C LEU A 50 4.13 5.35 4.67
N LEU A 51 3.41 4.41 5.27
CA LEU A 51 3.95 3.12 5.69
C LEU A 51 3.42 2.01 4.79
N GLN A 52 4.26 1.38 3.98
CA GLN A 52 3.91 0.11 3.33
C GLN A 52 4.17 -1.01 4.34
N THR A 53 3.09 -1.62 4.84
CA THR A 53 3.16 -2.61 5.92
C THR A 53 2.94 -4.02 5.40
N GLN A 54 3.67 -4.99 5.97
CA GLN A 54 3.64 -6.38 5.53
C GLN A 54 3.51 -7.33 6.72
N PHE A 55 2.88 -8.47 6.47
CA PHE A 55 2.72 -9.57 7.41
C PHE A 55 3.63 -10.77 7.10
N TRP A 56 4.04 -11.42 8.18
CA TRP A 56 4.50 -12.79 8.18
C TRP A 56 3.60 -13.65 9.06
N ASP A 57 2.59 -14.26 8.43
CA ASP A 57 1.66 -15.16 9.09
C ASP A 57 2.15 -16.60 8.97
N ALA A 58 2.82 -17.07 10.03
CA ALA A 58 3.39 -18.41 10.08
C ALA A 58 2.38 -19.47 10.51
N ASN A 59 1.48 -19.13 11.45
CA ASN A 59 0.46 -20.04 11.98
C ASN A 59 -0.76 -19.27 12.53
N PRO A 60 -1.94 -19.35 11.87
CA PRO A 60 -2.16 -20.08 10.62
C PRO A 60 -1.32 -19.48 9.47
N ALA A 61 -0.85 -20.32 8.56
CA ALA A 61 -0.05 -19.88 7.43
C ALA A 61 -0.92 -19.15 6.40
N ALA A 62 -0.51 -17.94 6.00
CA ALA A 62 -1.17 -17.18 4.95
C ALA A 62 -0.20 -16.76 3.84
N GLY A 63 -0.63 -16.91 2.58
CA GLY A 63 0.18 -16.56 1.40
C GLY A 63 1.32 -17.56 1.12
N PRO A 64 2.23 -17.23 0.19
CA PRO A 64 3.34 -18.12 -0.16
C PRO A 64 4.32 -18.35 1.00
N SER A 65 4.90 -19.54 1.07
CA SER A 65 5.89 -19.92 2.10
C SER A 65 7.19 -19.12 2.03
N ASP A 66 7.48 -18.52 0.88
CA ASP A 66 8.69 -17.77 0.54
C ASP A 66 8.40 -16.28 0.29
N SER A 67 7.30 -15.77 0.86
CA SER A 67 6.92 -14.37 0.69
C SER A 67 6.22 -13.84 1.93
N TRP A 68 6.54 -12.60 2.28
CA TRP A 68 5.66 -11.78 3.11
C TRP A 68 4.38 -11.45 2.34
N THR A 69 3.36 -10.96 3.03
CA THR A 69 2.07 -10.54 2.46
C THR A 69 1.81 -9.08 2.81
N ILE A 70 0.94 -8.41 2.07
CA ILE A 70 0.51 -7.05 2.32
C ILE A 70 -0.37 -7.03 3.57
N HIS A 71 -0.03 -6.15 4.52
CA HIS A 71 -0.96 -5.70 5.55
C HIS A 71 -1.73 -4.49 4.99
N GLY A 72 -1.04 -3.39 4.68
CA GLY A 72 -1.67 -2.19 4.11
C GLY A 72 -0.71 -1.09 3.63
N LEU A 73 -1.27 0.10 3.44
CA LEU A 73 -0.55 1.34 3.18
C LEU A 73 -1.13 2.47 4.03
N TRP A 74 -0.41 2.91 5.06
CA TRP A 74 -0.99 3.78 6.08
C TRP A 74 -0.43 5.20 6.03
N PRO A 75 -1.28 6.23 6.06
CA PRO A 75 -0.85 7.60 6.25
C PRO A 75 -0.70 7.92 7.74
N ASP A 76 0.49 8.32 8.16
CA ASP A 76 0.76 8.90 9.47
C ASP A 76 1.02 10.41 9.32
N TYR A 77 0.69 11.17 10.36
CA TYR A 77 1.18 12.53 10.49
C TYR A 77 2.67 12.50 10.81
N CYS A 78 3.36 13.57 10.44
CA CYS A 78 4.81 13.70 10.60
C CYS A 78 5.29 13.73 12.07
N ASP A 79 4.38 13.70 13.04
CA ASP A 79 4.66 13.75 14.48
C ASP A 79 4.51 12.39 15.18
N GLY A 80 4.26 11.31 14.44
CA GLY A 80 4.06 9.97 15.03
C GLY A 80 2.60 9.57 15.19
N THR A 81 1.67 10.53 15.19
CA THR A 81 0.23 10.27 15.29
C THR A 81 -0.36 9.93 13.93
N TYR A 82 -1.57 9.37 13.87
CA TYR A 82 -2.18 8.97 12.61
C TYR A 82 -3.68 9.23 12.56
N PRO A 83 -4.21 9.64 11.40
CA PRO A 83 -5.65 9.70 11.15
C PRO A 83 -6.22 8.29 10.90
N GLN A 84 -7.51 8.09 11.18
CA GLN A 84 -8.21 6.85 10.88
C GLN A 84 -9.70 7.10 10.62
N PHE A 85 -10.31 6.29 9.73
CA PHE A 85 -11.73 6.36 9.39
C PHE A 85 -12.20 7.78 9.02
N CYS A 86 -11.49 8.41 8.08
CA CYS A 86 -11.59 9.84 7.84
C CYS A 86 -12.84 10.26 7.07
N ASP A 87 -13.45 9.34 6.31
CA ASP A 87 -14.62 9.63 5.51
C ASP A 87 -15.52 8.40 5.37
N THR A 88 -16.56 8.35 6.19
CA THR A 88 -17.55 7.25 6.18
C THR A 88 -18.41 7.24 4.91
N SER A 89 -18.45 8.33 4.14
CA SER A 89 -19.20 8.38 2.89
C SER A 89 -18.52 7.65 1.74
N ARG A 90 -17.24 7.32 1.91
CA ARG A 90 -16.41 6.58 0.95
C ARG A 90 -16.03 5.19 1.45
N GLU A 91 -16.64 4.71 2.53
CA GLU A 91 -16.47 3.31 2.96
C GLU A 91 -17.17 2.37 1.98
N TYR A 92 -16.53 1.22 1.72
CA TYR A 92 -17.02 0.25 0.73
C TYR A 92 -17.09 -1.16 1.31
N ASN A 93 -18.10 -1.90 0.90
CA ASN A 93 -18.32 -3.30 1.30
C ASN A 93 -18.13 -4.33 0.16
N ASP A 94 -17.59 -3.88 -0.98
CA ASP A 94 -17.30 -4.72 -2.15
C ASP A 94 -16.02 -4.24 -2.86
N ILE A 95 -14.89 -4.28 -2.15
CA ILE A 95 -13.57 -3.92 -2.70
C ILE A 95 -13.24 -4.85 -3.87
N ARG A 96 -13.58 -6.14 -3.78
CA ARG A 96 -13.41 -7.08 -4.90
C ARG A 96 -14.12 -6.60 -6.17
N GLY A 97 -15.37 -6.16 -6.07
CA GLY A 97 -16.15 -5.62 -7.19
C GLY A 97 -15.49 -4.39 -7.80
N ILE A 98 -15.03 -3.46 -6.97
CA ILE A 98 -14.30 -2.26 -7.41
C ILE A 98 -13.02 -2.68 -8.16
N MET A 99 -12.22 -3.60 -7.62
CA MET A 99 -10.99 -4.04 -8.28
C MET A 99 -11.28 -4.74 -9.61
N SER A 100 -12.33 -5.55 -9.68
CA SER A 100 -12.79 -6.17 -10.93
C SER A 100 -13.12 -5.11 -11.99
N GLN A 101 -13.81 -4.05 -11.58
CA GLN A 101 -14.24 -2.96 -12.46
C GLN A 101 -13.07 -2.10 -12.96
N PHE A 102 -12.13 -1.74 -12.07
CA PHE A 102 -11.11 -0.71 -12.37
C PHE A 102 -9.73 -1.29 -12.71
N LEU A 103 -9.32 -2.40 -12.08
CA LEU A 103 -7.97 -2.95 -12.22
C LEU A 103 -7.93 -4.32 -12.90
N GLY A 104 -9.09 -4.98 -13.02
CA GLY A 104 -9.25 -6.27 -13.68
C GLY A 104 -8.74 -7.48 -12.89
N ASN A 105 -8.93 -8.66 -13.48
CA ASN A 105 -8.70 -9.94 -12.82
C ASN A 105 -7.25 -10.20 -12.41
N SER A 106 -6.26 -9.66 -13.13
CA SER A 106 -4.85 -9.88 -12.79
C SER A 106 -4.49 -9.28 -11.42
N THR A 107 -5.03 -8.10 -11.10
CA THR A 107 -4.80 -7.45 -9.81
C THR A 107 -5.53 -8.20 -8.70
N LEU A 108 -6.78 -8.61 -8.93
CA LEU A 108 -7.53 -9.45 -7.99
C LEU A 108 -6.83 -10.78 -7.69
N SER A 109 -6.30 -11.47 -8.70
CA SER A 109 -5.52 -12.70 -8.50
C SER A 109 -4.25 -12.44 -7.69
N TYR A 110 -3.60 -11.29 -7.90
CA TYR A 110 -2.43 -10.91 -7.11
C TYR A 110 -2.81 -10.64 -5.64
N MET A 111 -3.87 -9.87 -5.39
CA MET A 111 -4.37 -9.60 -4.04
C MET A 111 -4.78 -10.88 -3.32
N ASN A 112 -5.53 -11.77 -3.99
CA ASN A 112 -5.89 -13.07 -3.43
C ASN A 112 -4.69 -13.96 -3.05
N LYS A 113 -3.49 -13.68 -3.59
CA LYS A 113 -2.26 -14.42 -3.29
C LYS A 113 -1.39 -13.71 -2.25
N TYR A 114 -1.33 -12.38 -2.30
CA TYR A 114 -0.34 -11.59 -1.56
C TYR A 114 -0.93 -10.57 -0.59
N TRP A 115 -2.23 -10.27 -0.63
CA TRP A 115 -2.92 -9.42 0.35
C TRP A 115 -4.03 -10.25 0.99
N VAL A 116 -3.61 -11.15 1.87
CA VAL A 116 -4.45 -12.25 2.36
C VAL A 116 -4.63 -12.15 3.86
N SER A 117 -5.81 -12.53 4.31
CA SER A 117 -6.14 -12.64 5.73
C SER A 117 -5.80 -14.05 6.24
N ASP A 118 -5.25 -14.13 7.45
CA ASP A 118 -4.89 -15.37 8.13
C ASP A 118 -6.11 -16.25 8.47
N ASN A 119 -7.31 -15.64 8.50
CA ASN A 119 -8.60 -16.31 8.69
C ASN A 119 -9.34 -16.65 7.38
N GLY A 120 -8.75 -16.34 6.22
CA GLY A 120 -9.32 -16.61 4.89
C GLY A 120 -10.34 -15.58 4.37
N ASP A 121 -10.70 -14.57 5.16
CA ASP A 121 -11.60 -13.49 4.74
C ASP A 121 -10.83 -12.25 4.25
N ASN A 122 -10.30 -12.36 3.03
CA ASN A 122 -9.54 -11.27 2.42
C ASN A 122 -10.38 -10.01 2.18
N GLU A 123 -11.68 -10.16 1.92
CA GLU A 123 -12.54 -9.03 1.60
C GLU A 123 -12.69 -8.11 2.83
N SER A 124 -12.95 -8.68 4.01
CA SER A 124 -12.98 -7.91 5.26
C SER A 124 -11.66 -7.20 5.57
N LEU A 125 -10.52 -7.83 5.27
CA LEU A 125 -9.21 -7.19 5.39
C LEU A 125 -9.10 -5.98 4.45
N TRP A 126 -9.42 -6.14 3.16
CA TRP A 126 -9.32 -5.05 2.19
C TRP A 126 -10.26 -3.89 2.50
N GLN A 127 -11.47 -4.18 3.00
CA GLN A 127 -12.41 -3.17 3.50
C GLN A 127 -11.80 -2.40 4.67
N HIS A 128 -11.28 -3.10 5.68
CA HIS A 128 -10.62 -2.47 6.82
C HIS A 128 -9.50 -1.51 6.38
N GLU A 129 -8.61 -1.97 5.50
CA GLU A 129 -7.47 -1.19 5.03
C GLU A 129 -7.89 0.04 4.21
N TRP A 130 -8.96 -0.07 3.42
CA TRP A 130 -9.50 1.07 2.70
C TRP A 130 -10.20 2.06 3.66
N ASP A 131 -11.18 1.58 4.43
CA ASP A 131 -12.04 2.39 5.28
C ASP A 131 -11.23 3.12 6.35
N LYS A 132 -10.28 2.43 6.98
CA LYS A 132 -9.47 3.00 8.06
C LYS A 132 -8.35 3.89 7.56
N HIS A 133 -7.63 3.49 6.51
CA HIS A 133 -6.40 4.14 6.09
C HIS A 133 -6.51 4.84 4.73
N GLY A 134 -7.06 4.18 3.72
CA GLY A 134 -7.25 4.75 2.38
C GLY A 134 -8.12 6.01 2.37
N THR A 135 -9.20 6.05 3.17
CA THR A 135 -10.06 7.24 3.31
C THR A 135 -9.31 8.46 3.84
N CYS A 136 -8.19 8.28 4.53
CA CYS A 136 -7.40 9.34 5.15
C CYS A 136 -6.34 9.96 4.24
N ILE A 137 -6.21 9.49 2.99
CA ILE A 137 -5.23 10.02 2.04
C ILE A 137 -5.87 11.13 1.21
N SER A 138 -5.60 12.39 1.56
CA SER A 138 -6.27 13.56 0.94
C SER A 138 -6.16 13.66 -0.59
N THR A 139 -5.12 13.07 -1.20
CA THR A 139 -4.96 13.09 -2.66
C THR A 139 -5.91 12.11 -3.36
N LEU A 140 -6.60 11.26 -2.62
CA LEU A 140 -7.64 10.35 -3.08
C LEU A 140 -9.05 10.92 -2.98
N GLU A 141 -9.22 12.16 -2.50
CA GLU A 141 -10.54 12.77 -2.47
C GLU A 141 -11.16 12.84 -3.88
N PRO A 142 -12.48 12.57 -4.04
CA PRO A 142 -13.13 12.58 -5.35
C PRO A 142 -12.93 13.86 -6.15
N ASP A 143 -12.85 15.01 -5.48
CA ASP A 143 -12.60 16.32 -6.09
C ASP A 143 -11.20 16.44 -6.73
N CYS A 144 -10.29 15.52 -6.42
CA CYS A 144 -8.99 15.41 -7.07
C CYS A 144 -9.05 14.66 -8.41
N TYR A 145 -10.23 14.24 -8.88
CA TYR A 145 -10.41 13.51 -10.13
C TYR A 145 -11.22 14.30 -11.15
N THR A 146 -10.79 14.26 -12.40
CA THR A 146 -11.62 14.66 -13.54
C THR A 146 -12.37 13.44 -14.07
N GLY A 147 -13.69 13.54 -14.21
CA GLY A 147 -14.52 12.42 -14.65
C GLY A 147 -14.62 11.29 -13.60
N TYR A 148 -14.62 11.67 -12.31
CA TYR A 148 -14.71 10.74 -11.18
C TYR A 148 -15.80 9.69 -11.36
N ARG A 149 -15.49 8.46 -10.97
CA ARG A 149 -16.41 7.34 -10.84
C ARG A 149 -16.21 6.74 -9.46
N THR A 150 -17.29 6.51 -8.72
CA THR A 150 -17.24 5.90 -7.38
C THR A 150 -16.35 4.65 -7.37
N GLY A 151 -15.40 4.62 -6.44
CA GLY A 151 -14.43 3.53 -6.25
C GLY A 151 -13.14 3.67 -7.06
N ALA A 152 -13.01 4.67 -7.94
CA ALA A 152 -11.77 4.91 -8.69
C ALA A 152 -10.58 5.18 -7.76
N GLU A 153 -10.82 5.90 -6.68
CA GLU A 153 -9.85 6.26 -5.66
C GLU A 153 -9.42 5.08 -4.78
N ALA A 154 -10.35 4.17 -4.46
CA ALA A 154 -10.02 2.91 -3.80
C ALA A 154 -9.19 2.00 -4.70
N ALA A 155 -9.47 2.01 -6.01
CA ALA A 155 -8.64 1.32 -6.99
C ALA A 155 -7.23 1.89 -7.09
N ASP A 156 -7.08 3.22 -7.07
CA ASP A 156 -5.76 3.86 -7.05
C ASP A 156 -4.99 3.59 -5.75
N TYR A 157 -5.67 3.54 -4.60
CA TYR A 157 -5.07 3.08 -3.33
C TYR A 157 -4.50 1.66 -3.47
N VAL A 158 -5.34 0.70 -3.87
CA VAL A 158 -4.91 -0.71 -4.05
C VAL A 158 -3.76 -0.82 -5.05
N LYS A 159 -3.85 -0.10 -6.18
CA LYS A 159 -2.80 -0.09 -7.21
C LYS A 159 -1.47 0.40 -6.64
N ARG A 160 -1.48 1.49 -5.84
CA ARG A 160 -0.25 2.00 -5.21
C ARG A 160 0.29 1.03 -4.17
N THR A 161 -0.55 0.50 -3.27
CA THR A 161 -0.15 -0.47 -2.25
C THR A 161 0.51 -1.70 -2.88
N VAL A 162 -0.13 -2.30 -3.89
CA VAL A 162 0.43 -3.45 -4.63
C VAL A 162 1.73 -3.08 -5.36
N SER A 163 1.82 -1.88 -5.95
CA SER A 163 3.02 -1.45 -6.64
C SER A 163 4.21 -1.28 -5.70
N LEU A 164 4.02 -0.69 -4.52
CA LEU A 164 5.07 -0.52 -3.52
C LEU A 164 5.51 -1.87 -2.95
N PHE A 165 4.57 -2.73 -2.57
CA PHE A 165 4.86 -4.06 -2.05
C PHE A 165 5.76 -4.88 -2.99
N LYS A 166 5.50 -4.82 -4.30
CA LYS A 166 6.35 -5.50 -5.31
C LYS A 166 7.81 -5.05 -5.33
N THR A 167 8.09 -3.83 -4.85
CA THR A 167 9.45 -3.29 -4.76
C THR A 167 10.15 -3.62 -3.44
N LEU A 168 9.43 -4.23 -2.49
CA LEU A 168 9.86 -4.48 -1.11
C LEU A 168 9.81 -5.99 -0.79
N PRO A 169 10.62 -6.84 -1.46
CA PRO A 169 10.59 -8.30 -1.30
C PRO A 169 11.28 -8.75 0.00
N THR A 170 10.66 -8.46 1.15
CA THR A 170 11.22 -8.71 2.50
C THR A 170 11.82 -10.10 2.68
N TYR A 171 11.14 -11.17 2.24
CA TYR A 171 11.66 -12.54 2.34
C TYR A 171 13.01 -12.69 1.65
N LYS A 172 13.11 -12.15 0.42
CA LYS A 172 14.32 -12.22 -0.40
C LYS A 172 15.47 -11.48 0.28
N TRP A 173 15.22 -10.26 0.75
CA TRP A 173 16.23 -9.44 1.42
C TRP A 173 16.76 -10.09 2.70
N LEU A 174 15.87 -10.66 3.51
CA LEU A 174 16.28 -11.42 4.70
C LEU A 174 17.08 -12.68 4.32
N SER A 175 16.63 -13.47 3.35
CA SER A 175 17.35 -14.67 2.89
C SER A 175 18.73 -14.35 2.31
N GLU A 176 18.87 -13.26 1.54
CA GLU A 176 20.18 -12.79 1.03
C GLU A 176 21.15 -12.39 2.15
N ALA A 177 20.63 -11.97 3.30
CA ALA A 177 21.40 -11.71 4.52
C ALA A 177 21.60 -12.94 5.42
N GLY A 178 21.14 -14.12 5.00
CA GLY A 178 21.21 -15.37 5.78
C GLY A 178 20.16 -15.49 6.89
N ILE A 179 19.11 -14.66 6.87
CA ILE A 179 17.99 -14.67 7.81
C ILE A 179 16.83 -15.41 7.15
N GLU A 180 16.70 -16.70 7.43
CA GLU A 180 15.67 -17.56 6.85
C GLU A 180 14.70 -18.08 7.92
N PRO A 181 13.47 -18.47 7.55
CA PRO A 181 12.57 -19.08 8.50
C PRO A 181 13.14 -20.37 9.11
N SER A 182 13.10 -20.51 10.43
CA SER A 182 13.66 -21.65 11.17
C SER A 182 12.87 -21.96 12.43
N GLU A 183 12.77 -23.24 12.77
CA GLU A 183 12.15 -23.73 14.01
C GLU A 183 13.06 -23.55 15.24
N SER A 184 14.38 -23.44 15.03
CA SER A 184 15.37 -23.42 16.10
C SER A 184 16.19 -22.13 16.16
N GLU A 185 16.50 -21.54 15.01
CA GLU A 185 17.33 -20.34 14.95
C GLU A 185 16.56 -19.13 15.46
N THR A 186 17.30 -18.20 16.03
CA THR A 186 16.76 -16.91 16.46
C THR A 186 17.69 -15.79 16.06
N TYR A 187 17.12 -14.62 15.82
CA TYR A 187 17.83 -13.44 15.34
C TYR A 187 17.77 -12.31 16.36
N THR A 188 18.64 -11.33 16.18
CA THR A 188 18.58 -10.04 16.87
C THR A 188 17.75 -9.03 16.07
N ALA A 189 17.22 -8.02 16.77
CA ALA A 189 16.51 -6.93 16.11
C ALA A 189 17.43 -6.20 15.12
N SER A 190 18.68 -5.95 15.51
CA SER A 190 19.68 -5.30 14.65
C SER A 190 19.98 -6.09 13.39
N GLU A 191 20.16 -7.42 13.45
CA GLU A 191 20.43 -8.22 12.24
C GLU A 191 19.29 -8.10 11.22
N ILE A 192 18.04 -8.15 11.68
CA ILE A 192 16.86 -8.01 10.82
C ILE A 192 16.75 -6.58 10.28
N GLN A 193 16.89 -5.57 11.13
CA GLN A 193 16.76 -4.17 10.71
C GLN A 193 17.87 -3.75 9.75
N ASP A 194 19.13 -4.11 10.03
CA ASP A 194 20.27 -3.79 9.18
C ASP A 194 20.10 -4.40 7.78
N ALA A 195 19.67 -5.66 7.68
CA ALA A 195 19.42 -6.33 6.40
C ALA A 195 18.33 -5.64 5.56
N LEU A 196 17.28 -5.13 6.20
CA LEU A 196 16.18 -4.45 5.50
C LEU A 196 16.52 -2.99 5.18
N GLU A 197 17.20 -2.29 6.09
CA GLU A 197 17.65 -0.90 5.93
C GLU A 197 18.67 -0.77 4.79
N GLU A 198 19.60 -1.72 4.64
CA GLU A 198 20.56 -1.73 3.53
C GLU A 198 19.86 -1.72 2.15
N GLN A 199 18.71 -2.38 2.04
CA GLN A 199 17.96 -2.49 0.79
C GLN A 199 16.94 -1.36 0.59
N HIS A 200 16.27 -0.93 1.66
CA HIS A 200 15.28 0.16 1.63
C HIS A 200 15.94 1.53 1.50
N GLY A 201 17.13 1.71 2.09
CA GLY A 201 17.85 2.98 2.16
C GLY A 201 17.43 3.89 3.32
N ALA A 202 16.59 3.38 4.22
CA ALA A 202 16.19 4.05 5.47
C ALA A 202 15.76 3.01 6.51
N GLN A 203 15.66 3.42 7.78
CA GLN A 203 15.29 2.51 8.86
C GLN A 203 13.92 1.86 8.65
N VAL A 204 13.85 0.54 8.88
CA VAL A 204 12.62 -0.27 8.78
C VAL A 204 12.12 -0.62 10.18
N THR A 205 10.82 -0.43 10.41
CA THR A 205 10.20 -0.88 11.68
C THR A 205 9.90 -2.38 11.58
N ILE A 206 10.27 -3.12 12.61
CA ILE A 206 9.90 -4.54 12.77
C ILE A 206 8.92 -4.71 13.93
N GLY A 207 7.89 -5.53 13.72
CA GLY A 207 6.87 -5.86 14.71
C GLY A 207 6.89 -7.33 15.07
N CYS A 208 6.79 -7.63 16.37
CA CYS A 208 6.75 -8.99 16.90
C CYS A 208 5.48 -9.23 17.74
N SER A 209 4.92 -10.42 17.60
CA SER A 209 3.99 -10.98 18.58
C SER A 209 4.79 -11.81 19.60
N GLY A 210 5.09 -11.21 20.75
CA GLY A 210 6.04 -11.75 21.71
C GLY A 210 7.45 -11.82 21.11
N LYS A 211 7.90 -13.02 20.75
CA LYS A 211 9.19 -13.23 20.06
C LYS A 211 9.05 -13.52 18.57
N ASN A 212 7.83 -13.74 18.08
CA ASN A 212 7.62 -14.13 16.70
C ASN A 212 7.61 -12.88 15.83
N LEU A 213 8.54 -12.77 14.90
CA LEU A 213 8.53 -11.74 13.88
C LEU A 213 7.25 -11.88 13.05
N ASN A 214 6.47 -10.81 12.97
CA ASN A 214 5.15 -10.84 12.35
C ASN A 214 4.88 -9.64 11.43
N GLU A 215 5.51 -8.49 11.64
CA GLU A 215 5.31 -7.31 10.81
C GLU A 215 6.60 -6.63 10.39
N VAL A 216 6.60 -6.02 9.20
CA VAL A 216 7.61 -5.03 8.78
C VAL A 216 6.93 -3.82 8.16
N TRP A 217 7.39 -2.62 8.49
CA TRP A 217 6.83 -1.37 7.97
C TRP A 217 7.93 -0.53 7.31
N TYR A 218 7.77 -0.31 6.01
CA TYR A 218 8.65 0.50 5.19
C TYR A 218 8.10 1.92 5.09
N HIS A 219 8.89 2.89 5.54
CA HIS A 219 8.49 4.28 5.67
C HIS A 219 8.89 5.09 4.45
N PHE A 220 7.97 5.94 3.99
CA PHE A 220 8.18 6.84 2.87
C PHE A 220 7.66 8.24 3.16
N ASN A 221 8.35 9.24 2.64
CA ASN A 221 7.77 10.54 2.39
C ASN A 221 7.40 10.63 0.91
N VAL A 222 6.41 11.44 0.57
CA VAL A 222 5.81 11.52 -0.76
C VAL A 222 5.98 12.92 -1.33
N GLN A 223 6.49 13.00 -2.55
CA GLN A 223 6.49 14.20 -3.36
C GLN A 223 5.39 14.09 -4.42
N GLY A 224 4.30 14.84 -4.25
CA GLY A 224 3.13 14.80 -5.12
C GLY A 224 1.96 14.00 -4.51
N SER A 225 1.19 13.34 -5.37
CA SER A 225 0.00 12.58 -4.99
C SER A 225 0.28 11.09 -4.72
N LEU A 226 -0.63 10.37 -4.08
CA LEU A 226 -0.54 8.92 -3.95
C LEU A 226 -0.48 8.22 -5.34
N GLN A 227 -1.25 8.72 -6.30
CA GLN A 227 -1.45 8.10 -7.60
C GLN A 227 -0.17 8.13 -8.44
N GLU A 228 0.49 9.29 -8.50
CA GLU A 228 1.61 9.52 -9.44
C GLU A 228 2.90 10.02 -8.77
N GLY A 229 2.84 10.35 -7.49
CA GLY A 229 3.95 10.92 -6.74
C GLY A 229 5.14 9.97 -6.57
N THR A 230 6.26 10.57 -6.19
CA THR A 230 7.50 9.87 -5.88
C THR A 230 7.54 9.51 -4.40
N PHE A 231 7.75 8.23 -4.11
CA PHE A 231 7.90 7.71 -2.76
C PHE A 231 9.39 7.65 -2.45
N VAL A 232 9.81 8.43 -1.46
CA VAL A 232 11.21 8.54 -1.03
C VAL A 232 11.35 7.80 0.30
N PRO A 233 12.22 6.77 0.39
CA PRO A 233 12.50 6.10 1.66
C PRO A 233 12.83 7.13 2.75
N SER A 234 12.29 6.90 3.94
CA SER A 234 12.40 7.82 5.08
C SER A 234 12.59 7.04 6.37
N ASN A 235 13.14 7.70 7.39
CA ASN A 235 13.17 7.11 8.71
C ASN A 235 11.76 7.14 9.34
N PRO A 236 11.47 6.26 10.30
CA PRO A 236 10.24 6.31 11.06
C PRO A 236 10.04 7.67 11.75
N ASP A 237 8.79 8.11 11.80
CA ASP A 237 8.23 9.24 12.56
C ASP A 237 8.19 9.00 14.09
N GLY A 238 8.87 7.96 14.58
CA GLY A 238 8.98 7.64 15.99
C GLY A 238 9.41 6.20 16.25
N SER A 239 9.70 5.87 17.50
CA SER A 239 9.98 4.49 17.89
C SER A 239 8.70 3.66 17.86
N LYS A 240 8.60 2.76 16.88
CA LYS A 240 7.40 1.92 16.69
C LYS A 240 7.66 0.39 16.77
N SER A 241 8.90 -0.04 16.98
CA SER A 241 9.18 -1.49 17.04
C SER A 241 8.60 -2.13 18.30
N SER A 242 8.05 -3.33 18.15
CA SER A 242 7.57 -4.17 19.26
C SER A 242 8.43 -5.43 19.48
N CYS A 243 9.51 -5.59 18.74
CA CYS A 243 10.41 -6.73 18.87
C CYS A 243 11.41 -6.57 20.03
N PRO A 244 11.79 -7.66 20.72
CA PRO A 244 12.90 -7.63 21.66
C PRO A 244 14.25 -7.51 20.93
N ASP A 245 15.28 -7.00 21.61
CA ASP A 245 16.63 -6.84 21.03
C ASP A 245 17.23 -8.16 20.51
N SER A 246 16.84 -9.30 21.08
CA SER A 246 17.39 -10.62 20.74
C SER A 246 16.40 -11.77 20.95
N GLY A 247 16.69 -12.91 20.32
CA GLY A 247 15.89 -14.12 20.44
C GLY A 247 14.58 -14.06 19.64
N ILE A 248 14.54 -13.24 18.59
CA ILE A 248 13.41 -13.13 17.67
C ILE A 248 13.34 -14.43 16.85
N LYS A 249 12.14 -14.98 16.73
CA LYS A 249 11.84 -16.17 15.94
C LYS A 249 11.26 -15.74 14.61
N TYR A 250 11.90 -16.17 13.52
CA TYR A 250 11.31 -16.09 12.19
C TYR A 250 10.84 -17.50 11.84
N LEU A 251 9.58 -17.82 12.14
CA LEU A 251 9.08 -19.20 12.04
C LEU A 251 8.72 -19.55 10.59
N PRO A 252 8.96 -20.79 10.12
CA PRO A 252 8.44 -21.26 8.85
C PRO A 252 6.91 -21.19 8.83
N LYS A 253 6.33 -20.86 7.67
CA LYS A 253 4.88 -20.99 7.48
C LYS A 253 4.52 -22.47 7.52
N SER A 254 3.63 -22.86 8.42
CA SER A 254 3.19 -24.25 8.56
C SER A 254 2.41 -24.68 7.30
N SER A 255 2.88 -25.74 6.63
CA SER A 255 2.21 -26.36 5.49
C SER A 255 0.90 -27.05 5.86
#